data_AF-A0A7R8YUL8-F1
#
_entry.id   AF-A0A7R8YUL8-F1
#
_cell.length_a   1.000
_cell.length_b   1.000
_cell.length_c   1.000
_cell.angle_alpha   90.00
_cell.angle_beta   90.00
_cell.angle_gamma   90.00
#
_symmetry.space_group_name_H-M   'P 1'
#
loop_
_entity.id
_entity.type
_entity.pdbx_description
1 polymer ?
#
loop_
_entity_poly.entity_id
_entity_poly.type
_entity_poly.pdbx_seq_one_letter_code
_entity_poly.pdbx_strand_id
1 'polypeptide(L)' 'MENSSFGKRILDNTLDIPAPRILPQTNTVIPHYFVVDAAFSLTKNLMRPYPGGNVLKNSEIFNRRLSSVYPDM' A
#
# COMPACT_ATOMS: atom_id res chain seq x y z
N MET A 1 -8.35 11.75 -3.31
CA MET A 1 -7.21 12.04 -2.41
C MET A 1 -6.70 13.47 -2.57
N GLU A 2 -6.63 14.02 -3.78
CA GLU A 2 -5.99 15.32 -4.03
C GLU A 2 -6.71 16.53 -3.43
N ASN A 3 -8.00 16.39 -3.10
CA ASN A 3 -8.83 17.49 -2.58
C ASN A 3 -8.91 17.53 -1.04
N SER A 4 -8.28 16.59 -0.33
CA SER A 4 -8.22 16.63 1.14
C SER A 4 -6.85 17.03 1.65
N SER A 5 -6.79 17.73 2.78
CA SER A 5 -5.53 18.08 3.45
C SER A 5 -4.69 16.84 3.77
N PHE A 6 -5.35 15.75 4.17
CA PHE A 6 -4.70 14.47 4.42
C PHE A 6 -4.05 13.88 3.16
N GLY A 7 -4.79 13.80 2.05
CA GLY A 7 -4.27 13.22 0.82
C GLY A 7 -3.12 14.03 0.21
N LYS A 8 -3.19 15.38 0.28
CA LYS A 8 -2.06 16.24 -0.10
C LYS A 8 -0.81 15.94 0.73
N ARG A 9 -0.95 15.85 2.06
CA ARG A 9 0.19 15.56 2.95
C ARG A 9 0.80 14.18 2.72
N ILE A 10 0.01 13.20 2.33
CA ILE A 10 0.52 11.89 1.90
C ILE A 10 1.36 12.02 0.62
N LEU A 11 0.82 12.68 -0.41
CA LEU A 11 1.48 12.81 -1.72
C LEU A 11 2.76 13.65 -1.61
N ASP A 12 2.75 14.69 -0.78
CA ASP A 12 3.88 15.57 -0.55
C ASP A 12 4.91 14.98 0.45
N ASN A 13 4.68 13.78 0.99
CA ASN A 13 5.50 13.14 2.04
C ASN A 13 5.69 14.03 3.29
N THR A 14 4.70 14.84 3.65
CA THR A 14 4.71 15.73 4.83
C THR A 14 3.87 15.20 6.00
N LEU A 15 3.38 13.98 5.86
CA LEU A 15 2.78 13.24 6.96
C LEU A 15 3.90 12.67 7.84
N ASP A 16 3.72 12.76 9.16
CA ASP A 16 4.71 12.26 10.13
C ASP A 16 4.63 10.73 10.22
N ILE A 17 5.16 10.07 9.18
CA ILE A 17 5.17 8.62 9.05
C ILE A 17 6.46 8.10 9.69
N PRO A 18 6.38 7.06 10.54
CA PRO A 18 7.58 6.49 11.15
C PRO A 18 8.60 6.04 10.09
N ALA A 19 9.88 6.17 10.44
CA ALA A 19 10.98 5.73 9.59
C ALA A 19 10.82 4.25 9.18
N PRO A 20 11.36 3.84 8.02
CA PRO A 20 11.34 2.45 7.58
C PRO A 20 11.86 1.49 8.65
N ARG A 21 11.22 0.32 8.75
CA ARG A 21 11.53 -0.70 9.75
C ARG A 21 11.86 -2.03 9.09
N ILE A 22 12.69 -2.82 9.76
CA ILE A 22 13.00 -4.19 9.36
C ILE A 22 11.75 -5.06 9.54
N LEU A 23 11.42 -5.84 8.51
CA LEU A 23 10.34 -6.84 8.57
C LEU A 23 10.69 -7.96 9.55
N PRO A 24 9.73 -8.43 10.36
CA PRO A 24 9.97 -9.53 11.30
C PRO A 24 10.64 -10.73 10.63
N GLN A 25 11.66 -11.29 11.28
CA GLN A 25 12.38 -12.49 10.82
C GLN A 25 13.08 -12.34 9.46
N THR A 26 13.38 -11.11 9.03
CA THR A 26 14.13 -10.84 7.80
C THR A 26 15.16 -9.72 8.03
N ASN A 27 15.99 -9.45 7.01
CA ASN A 27 16.85 -8.27 6.96
C ASN A 27 16.28 -7.19 6.01
N THR A 28 15.02 -7.35 5.58
CA THR A 28 14.38 -6.47 4.60
C THR A 28 13.83 -5.23 5.30
N VAL A 29 14.35 -4.05 4.96
CA VAL A 29 13.84 -2.76 5.43
C VAL A 29 12.70 -2.32 4.52
N ILE A 30 11.54 -2.02 5.09
CA ILE A 30 10.39 -1.48 4.35
C ILE A 30 9.86 -0.20 5.01
N PRO A 31 9.35 0.77 4.22
CA PRO A 31 8.61 1.89 4.78
C PRO A 31 7.25 1.43 5.33
N HIS A 32 6.58 2.31 6.08
CA HIS A 32 5.20 2.12 6.48
C HIS A 32 4.27 2.54 5.33
N TYR A 33 3.24 1.74 5.07
CA TYR A 33 2.32 1.95 3.96
C TYR A 33 0.88 2.13 4.44
N PHE A 34 0.13 3.00 3.77
CA PHE A 34 -1.32 2.95 3.77
C PHE A 34 -1.79 2.04 2.63
N VAL A 35 -2.73 1.16 2.92
CA VAL A 35 -3.37 0.33 1.90
C VAL A 35 -4.53 1.13 1.30
N VAL A 36 -4.54 1.22 -0.02
CA VAL A 36 -5.52 2.03 -0.76
C VAL A 36 -6.14 1.23 -1.91
N ASP A 37 -7.28 1.69 -2.37
CA ASP A 37 -7.97 1.09 -3.52
C ASP A 37 -7.13 1.15 -4.82
N ALA A 38 -7.42 0.24 -5.75
CA ALA A 38 -6.75 0.15 -7.04
C ALA A 38 -6.82 1.43 -7.89
N ALA A 39 -7.81 2.31 -7.64
CA ALA A 39 -7.96 3.60 -8.33
C ALA A 39 -6.83 4.60 -8.02
N PHE A 40 -6.04 4.39 -6.96
CA PHE A 40 -4.93 5.28 -6.60
C PHE A 40 -3.61 4.83 -7.22
N SER A 41 -2.66 5.76 -7.37
CA SER A 41 -1.31 5.44 -7.84
C SER A 41 -0.45 4.85 -6.71
N LEU A 42 0.42 3.89 -7.06
CA LEU A 42 1.42 3.38 -6.13
C LEU A 42 2.47 4.46 -5.86
N THR A 43 2.73 4.78 -4.60
CA THR A 43 3.76 5.75 -4.19
C THR A 43 4.58 5.19 -3.02
N LYS A 44 5.56 5.95 -2.52
CA LYS A 44 6.49 5.49 -1.47
C LYS A 44 5.79 4.92 -0.23
N ASN A 45 4.67 5.53 0.18
CA ASN A 45 3.92 5.15 1.38
C ASN A 45 2.48 4.73 1.07
N LEU A 46 2.14 4.51 -0.20
CA LEU A 46 0.84 3.98 -0.63
C LEU A 46 1.01 2.64 -1.32
N MET A 47 0.32 1.61 -0.82
CA MET A 47 0.29 0.28 -1.40
C MET A 47 -1.11 -0.04 -1.89
N ARG A 48 -1.23 -0.63 -3.09
CA ARG A 48 -2.51 -1.02 -3.69
C ARG A 48 -2.47 -2.47 -4.16
N PRO A 49 -3.62 -3.15 -4.31
CA PRO A 49 -3.66 -4.43 -5.01
C PRO A 49 -3.17 -4.27 -6.46
N TYR A 50 -2.59 -5.33 -7.01
CA TYR A 50 -2.30 -5.40 -8.43
C TYR A 50 -3.62 -5.27 -9.22
N PRO A 51 -3.64 -4.48 -10.30
CA PRO A 51 -4.84 -4.35 -11.13
C PRO A 51 -5.24 -5.70 -11.74
N GLY A 52 -6.54 -5.89 -11.96
CA GLY A 52 -7.08 -7.14 -12.51
C GLY A 52 -6.56 -7.47 -13.91
N GLY A 53 -6.43 -8.76 -14.20
CA GLY A 53 -5.99 -9.31 -15.50
C GLY A 53 -4.64 -10.01 -15.43
N ASN A 54 -4.56 -11.21 -16.03
CA ASN A 54 -3.36 -12.06 -16.24
C ASN A 54 -2.23 -11.88 -15.22
N VAL A 55 -2.58 -11.84 -13.94
CA VAL A 55 -1.65 -11.59 -12.85
C VAL A 55 -0.92 -12.89 -12.57
N LEU A 56 0.41 -12.81 -12.48
CA LEU A 56 1.22 -13.96 -12.05
C LEU A 56 0.68 -14.49 -10.71
N LYS A 57 0.80 -15.80 -10.47
CA LYS A 57 0.32 -16.47 -9.24
C LYS A 57 0.67 -15.72 -7.95
N ASN A 58 1.85 -15.10 -7.89
CA ASN A 58 2.29 -14.32 -6.73
C ASN A 58 1.46 -13.03 -6.51
N SER A 59 1.03 -12.37 -7.58
CA SER A 59 0.18 -11.19 -7.52
C SER A 59 -1.23 -11.53 -7.06
N GLU A 60 -1.78 -12.68 -7.46
CA GLU A 60 -3.07 -13.18 -6.94
C GLU A 60 -2.99 -13.50 -5.45
N ILE A 61 -1.90 -14.18 -5.02
CA ILE A 61 -1.66 -14.47 -3.60
C ILE A 61 -1.54 -13.17 -2.81
N PHE A 62 -0.81 -12.18 -3.33
CA PHE A 62 -0.69 -10.87 -2.71
C PHE A 62 -2.05 -10.18 -2.59
N ASN A 63 -2.81 -10.07 -3.69
CA ASN A 63 -4.13 -9.45 -3.69
C ASN A 63 -5.08 -10.14 -2.70
N ARG A 64 -5.13 -11.49 -2.68
CA ARG A 64 -5.93 -12.24 -1.72
C ARG A 64 -5.54 -11.95 -0.28
N ARG A 65 -4.24 -11.90 0.03
CA ARG A 65 -3.76 -11.58 1.39
C ARG A 65 -4.09 -10.14 1.77
N LEU A 66 -4.06 -9.22 0.80
CA LEU A 66 -4.42 -7.82 1.00
C LEU A 66 -5.93 -7.67 1.26
N SER A 67 -6.78 -8.34 0.47
CA SER A 67 -8.25 -8.34 0.62
C SER A 67 -8.73 -9.11 1.85
N SER A 68 -7.98 -10.09 2.35
CA SER A 68 -8.34 -10.81 3.59
C SER A 68 -8.40 -9.91 4.84
N VAL A 69 -7.94 -8.66 4.74
CA VAL A 69 -8.04 -7.64 5.79
C VAL A 69 -9.32 -6.80 5.67
N TYR A 70 -10.04 -6.88 4.53
CA TYR A 70 -11.27 -6.13 4.22
C TYR A 70 -12.36 -7.07 3.66
N PRO A 71 -13.25 -7.61 4.50
CA PRO A 71 -14.23 -8.64 4.08
C PRO A 71 -15.30 -8.17 3.08
N ASP A 72 -15.49 -6.86 2.89
CA ASP A 72 -16.62 -6.30 2.13
C ASP A 72 -16.21 -5.59 0.82
N MET A 73 -15.15 -6.05 0.14
CA MET A 73 -14.78 -5.58 -1.20
C MET A 73 -14.88 -6.69 -2.24
#